data_AF-A0A256YNW1-F1
#
_entry.id   AF-A0A256YNW1-F1
#
_cell.length_a   1.000
_cell.length_b   1.000
_cell.length_c   1.000
_cell.angle_alpha   90.00
_cell.angle_beta   90.00
_cell.angle_gamma   90.00
#
_symmetry.space_group_name_H-M   'P 1'
#
loop_
_entity.id
_entity.type
_entity.pdbx_description
1 polymer ?
#
loop_
_entity_poly.entity_id
_entity_poly.type
_entity_poly.pdbx_seq_one_letter_code
_entity_poly.pdbx_strand_id
1 'polypeptide(L)'
;MNFYLKKEDKIMEERKNDIKPELPPESSPNINPEIVKETFQLLASKGILFFTEKGAYIPTEMGWKLFRRINTYREILRGIGNKEFEVEDENSIKFCKEKNKSCLIINIDKGSKELNENLKNALRNGGIIEIIIEVENEKEVINGFGSPALKMENEKEIEIRKDDKVNDGTIGIMCNKGIKDLKGSLVRKIKEGKEVYVEIVVRI
;
A
#
# COMPACT_ATOMS: atom_id res chain seq x y z
N MET A 1 29.06 -13.36 -12.55
CA MET A 1 28.80 -11.90 -12.62
C MET A 1 27.35 -11.73 -13.02
N ASN A 2 26.51 -11.33 -12.06
CA ASN A 2 25.06 -11.62 -12.04
C ASN A 2 24.27 -10.81 -13.09
N PHE A 3 23.53 -11.51 -13.95
CA PHE A 3 22.65 -10.94 -14.97
C PHE A 3 21.54 -10.07 -14.36
N TYR A 4 21.16 -10.35 -13.11
CA TYR A 4 20.14 -9.61 -12.36
C TYR A 4 20.59 -8.20 -11.94
N LEU A 5 21.85 -8.01 -11.54
CA LEU A 5 22.38 -6.70 -11.14
C LEU A 5 22.36 -5.69 -12.30
N LYS A 6 22.74 -6.15 -13.51
CA LYS A 6 22.70 -5.31 -14.72
C LYS A 6 21.28 -4.90 -15.12
N LYS A 7 20.25 -5.65 -14.72
CA LYS A 7 18.85 -5.33 -15.00
C LYS A 7 18.32 -4.29 -14.01
N GLU A 8 18.69 -4.40 -12.73
CA GLU A 8 18.34 -3.40 -11.71
C GLU A 8 19.02 -2.06 -11.96
N ASP A 9 20.32 -2.05 -12.30
CA ASP A 9 21.06 -0.82 -12.62
C ASP A 9 20.43 -0.08 -13.80
N LYS A 10 20.04 -0.81 -14.85
CA LYS A 10 19.40 -0.25 -16.05
C LYS A 10 18.01 0.31 -15.75
N ILE A 11 17.23 -0.37 -14.90
CA ILE A 11 15.91 0.10 -14.46
C ILE A 11 16.03 1.35 -13.57
N MET A 12 17.05 1.44 -12.72
CA MET A 12 17.31 2.62 -11.88
C MET A 12 17.79 3.82 -12.69
N GLU A 13 18.58 3.59 -13.74
CA GLU A 13 19.12 4.62 -14.63
C GLU A 13 18.05 5.16 -15.60
N GLU A 14 17.15 4.31 -16.08
CA GLU A 14 15.94 4.72 -16.82
C GLU A 14 14.99 5.56 -15.94
N ARG A 15 14.83 5.23 -14.65
CA ARG A 15 13.96 5.97 -13.70
C ARG A 15 14.48 7.36 -13.31
N LYS A 16 15.79 7.62 -13.39
CA LYS A 16 16.35 8.96 -13.15
C LYS A 16 16.05 9.93 -14.29
N ASN A 17 15.83 9.43 -15.50
CA ASN A 17 15.59 10.25 -16.69
C ASN A 17 14.10 10.61 -16.90
N ASP A 18 13.18 10.01 -16.14
CA ASP A 18 11.73 10.28 -16.22
C ASP A 18 11.23 11.32 -15.21
N ILE A 19 12.07 11.81 -14.31
CA ILE A 19 11.72 12.97 -13.46
C ILE A 19 12.03 14.24 -14.25
N LYS A 20 11.16 14.56 -15.20
CA LYS A 20 11.05 15.95 -15.65
C LYS A 20 10.54 16.76 -14.46
N PRO A 21 11.16 17.90 -14.08
CA PRO A 21 10.53 18.81 -13.16
C PRO A 21 9.17 19.17 -13.74
N GLU A 22 8.09 18.94 -12.98
CA GLU A 22 6.77 19.46 -13.35
C GLU A 22 6.94 20.96 -13.54
N LEU A 23 6.86 21.41 -14.80
CA LEU A 23 6.74 22.82 -15.10
C LEU A 23 5.54 23.34 -14.29
N PRO A 24 5.64 24.51 -13.63
CA PRO A 24 4.48 25.08 -12.97
C PRO A 24 3.33 25.11 -13.98
N PRO A 25 2.11 24.68 -13.61
CA PRO A 25 1.00 24.66 -14.54
C PRO A 25 0.87 26.04 -15.16
N GLU A 26 0.67 26.08 -16.48
CA GLU A 26 0.22 27.28 -17.19
C GLU A 26 -0.81 27.98 -16.30
N SER A 27 -0.66 29.30 -16.13
CA SER A 27 -1.47 30.10 -15.21
C SER A 27 -2.89 29.58 -15.14
N SER A 28 -3.34 29.16 -13.96
CA SER A 28 -4.66 28.55 -13.77
C SER A 28 -5.70 29.35 -14.55
N PRO A 29 -6.56 28.71 -15.37
CA PRO A 29 -7.50 29.43 -16.22
C PRO A 29 -8.32 30.38 -15.37
N ASN A 30 -8.59 31.59 -15.88
CA ASN A 30 -9.44 32.54 -15.18
C ASN A 30 -10.85 31.95 -15.04
N ILE A 31 -11.20 31.51 -13.83
CA ILE A 31 -12.45 30.81 -13.57
C ILE A 31 -13.57 31.84 -13.52
N ASN A 32 -14.50 31.77 -14.49
CA ASN A 32 -15.71 32.58 -14.54
C ASN A 32 -16.97 31.69 -14.65
N PRO A 33 -18.18 32.25 -14.43
CA PRO A 33 -19.41 31.46 -14.47
C PRO A 33 -19.68 30.74 -15.79
N GLU A 34 -19.26 31.31 -16.93
CA GLU A 34 -19.46 30.72 -18.26
C GLU A 34 -18.60 29.46 -18.43
N ILE A 35 -17.30 29.57 -18.11
CA ILE A 35 -16.36 28.45 -18.16
C ILE A 35 -16.78 27.33 -17.21
N VAL A 36 -17.25 27.66 -16.00
CA VAL A 36 -17.76 26.66 -15.04
C VAL A 36 -18.98 25.93 -15.62
N LYS A 37 -19.92 26.67 -16.21
CA LYS A 37 -21.13 26.11 -16.82
C LYS A 37 -20.80 25.18 -18.00
N GLU A 38 -19.94 25.63 -18.91
CA GLU A 38 -19.50 24.83 -20.07
C GLU A 38 -18.77 23.56 -19.63
N THR A 39 -17.88 23.69 -18.62
CA THR A 39 -17.15 22.56 -18.05
C THR A 39 -18.11 21.52 -17.47
N PHE A 40 -19.12 21.95 -16.70
CA PHE A 40 -20.05 21.02 -16.07
C PHE A 40 -20.98 20.36 -17.10
N GLN A 41 -21.39 21.08 -18.15
CA GLN A 41 -22.11 20.51 -19.28
C GLN A 41 -21.28 19.46 -20.02
N LEU A 42 -19.98 19.72 -20.23
CA LEU A 42 -19.06 18.77 -20.85
C LEU A 42 -18.84 17.52 -19.98
N LEU A 43 -18.68 17.68 -18.67
CA LEU A 43 -18.55 16.55 -17.76
C LEU A 43 -19.86 15.74 -17.69
N ALA A 44 -21.02 16.39 -17.73
CA ALA A 44 -22.30 15.71 -17.79
C ALA A 44 -22.49 14.95 -19.12
N SER A 45 -22.14 15.54 -20.27
CA SER A 45 -22.25 14.88 -21.57
C SER A 45 -21.30 13.68 -21.71
N LYS A 46 -20.17 13.71 -21.00
CA LYS A 46 -19.27 12.58 -20.85
C LYS A 46 -19.70 11.55 -19.80
N GLY A 47 -20.83 11.74 -19.12
CA GLY A 47 -21.32 10.82 -18.09
C GLY A 47 -20.52 10.84 -16.79
N ILE A 48 -19.69 11.87 -16.57
CA ILE A 48 -18.86 12.06 -15.37
C ILE A 48 -19.67 12.71 -14.24
N LEU A 49 -20.57 13.64 -14.58
CA LEU A 49 -21.48 14.30 -13.64
C LEU A 49 -22.94 13.98 -13.97
N PHE A 50 -23.77 13.90 -12.93
CA PHE A 50 -25.22 13.86 -13.00
C PHE A 50 -25.78 15.14 -12.38
N PHE A 51 -26.72 15.79 -13.07
CA PHE A 51 -27.42 16.97 -12.55
C PHE A 51 -28.77 16.55 -11.99
N THR A 52 -28.96 16.79 -10.70
CA THR A 52 -30.22 16.47 -10.01
C THR A 52 -31.29 17.52 -10.31
N GLU A 53 -32.56 17.13 -10.22
CA GLU A 53 -33.70 18.07 -10.27
C GLU A 53 -33.64 19.16 -9.19
N LYS A 54 -32.89 18.93 -8.11
CA LYS A 54 -32.68 19.87 -7.00
C LYS A 54 -31.51 20.83 -7.22
N GLY A 55 -30.87 20.83 -8.40
CA GLY A 55 -29.83 21.78 -8.74
C GLY A 55 -28.40 21.41 -8.31
N ALA A 56 -28.18 20.19 -7.80
CA ALA A 56 -26.85 19.70 -7.43
C ALA A 56 -26.19 18.87 -8.54
N TYR A 57 -24.88 18.99 -8.67
CA TYR A 57 -24.02 18.13 -9.51
C TYR A 57 -23.43 17.01 -8.67
N ILE A 58 -23.65 15.76 -9.08
CA ILE A 58 -23.16 14.57 -8.39
C ILE A 58 -22.22 13.80 -9.32
N PRO A 59 -20.97 13.49 -8.91
CA PRO A 59 -20.13 12.58 -9.68
C PRO A 59 -20.78 11.21 -9.82
N THR A 60 -20.82 10.70 -11.04
CA THR A 60 -21.20 9.30 -11.31
C THR A 60 -20.10 8.36 -10.83
N GLU A 61 -20.30 7.04 -10.89
CA GLU A 61 -19.22 6.09 -10.58
C GLU A 61 -17.97 6.33 -11.44
N MET A 62 -18.16 6.65 -12.72
CA MET A 62 -17.06 7.00 -13.63
C MET A 62 -16.43 8.34 -13.26
N GLY A 63 -17.24 9.32 -12.86
CA GLY A 63 -16.73 10.58 -12.35
C GLY A 63 -15.94 10.43 -11.07
N TRP A 64 -16.38 9.60 -10.14
CA TRP A 64 -15.63 9.25 -8.94
C TRP A 64 -14.30 8.60 -9.27
N LYS A 65 -14.26 7.67 -10.24
CA LYS A 65 -13.00 7.05 -10.70
C LYS A 65 -12.05 8.06 -11.34
N LEU A 66 -12.58 9.07 -12.06
CA LEU A 66 -11.79 10.10 -12.71
C LEU A 66 -11.28 11.18 -11.72
N PHE A 67 -12.14 11.63 -10.81
CA PHE A 67 -11.82 12.70 -9.85
C PHE A 67 -10.96 12.21 -8.69
N ARG A 68 -11.08 10.93 -8.33
CA ARG A 68 -10.10 10.29 -7.45
C ARG A 68 -8.81 10.10 -8.24
N ARG A 69 -7.85 11.02 -8.08
CA ARG A 69 -6.44 10.70 -8.35
C ARG A 69 -6.08 9.57 -7.39
N ILE A 70 -6.18 8.32 -7.86
CA ILE A 70 -5.72 7.17 -7.09
C ILE A 70 -4.20 7.25 -7.06
N ASN A 71 -3.66 7.83 -6.01
CA ASN A 71 -2.23 7.82 -5.79
C ASN A 71 -1.86 6.44 -5.28
N THR A 72 -0.87 5.81 -5.93
CA THR A 72 -0.36 4.51 -5.51
C THR A 72 1.03 4.69 -4.91
N TYR A 73 1.16 4.32 -3.65
CA TYR A 73 2.44 4.31 -2.93
C TYR A 73 2.88 2.87 -2.74
N ARG A 74 4.18 2.62 -2.82
CA ARG A 74 4.76 1.27 -2.69
C ARG A 74 5.96 1.29 -1.76
N GLU A 75 6.07 0.25 -0.96
CA GLU A 75 7.27 -0.08 -0.18
C GLU A 75 7.59 -1.56 -0.39
N ILE A 76 8.88 -1.89 -0.43
CA ILE A 76 9.36 -3.27 -0.49
C ILE A 76 10.20 -3.52 0.75
N LEU A 77 9.91 -4.61 1.45
CA LEU A 77 10.71 -5.14 2.55
C LEU A 77 11.37 -6.45 2.11
N ARG A 78 12.58 -6.68 2.59
CA ARG A 78 13.31 -7.94 2.39
C ARG A 78 13.62 -8.55 3.75
N GLY A 79 13.29 -9.82 3.92
CA GLY A 79 13.56 -10.54 5.16
C GLY A 79 13.78 -12.02 4.94
N ILE A 80 13.79 -12.77 6.04
CA ILE A 80 13.96 -14.22 6.06
C ILE A 80 12.81 -14.83 6.85
N GLY A 81 12.27 -15.94 6.37
CA GLY A 81 11.24 -16.65 7.09
C GLY A 81 11.73 -17.19 8.44
N ASN A 82 10.85 -17.23 9.43
CA ASN A 82 11.24 -17.63 10.78
C ASN A 82 11.02 -19.13 11.03
N LYS A 83 12.12 -19.87 11.19
CA LYS A 83 12.09 -21.32 11.49
C LYS A 83 11.46 -21.64 12.84
N GLU A 84 11.58 -20.72 13.79
CA GLU A 84 11.07 -20.84 15.16
C GLU A 84 9.71 -20.15 15.32
N PHE A 85 9.01 -19.87 14.20
CA PHE A 85 7.71 -19.20 14.25
C PHE A 85 6.67 -20.01 15.02
N GLU A 86 6.08 -19.36 16.02
CA GLU A 86 4.99 -19.80 16.87
C GLU A 86 3.84 -18.79 16.75
N VAL A 87 2.60 -19.29 16.63
CA VAL A 87 1.42 -18.44 16.49
C VAL A 87 1.05 -17.88 17.86
N GLU A 88 1.21 -16.57 18.04
CA GLU A 88 0.78 -15.84 19.25
C GLU A 88 -0.66 -15.31 19.08
N ASP A 89 -0.96 -14.71 17.93
CA ASP A 89 -2.28 -14.19 17.57
C ASP A 89 -2.65 -14.66 16.15
N GLU A 90 -3.72 -15.44 16.03
CA GLU A 90 -4.19 -15.96 14.74
C GLU A 90 -4.66 -14.87 13.78
N ASN A 91 -5.05 -13.70 14.29
CA ASN A 91 -5.61 -12.61 13.52
C ASN A 91 -4.55 -11.59 13.08
N SER A 92 -3.28 -11.74 13.47
CA SER A 92 -2.24 -10.79 13.11
C SER A 92 -0.98 -11.41 12.54
N ILE A 93 -0.33 -10.70 11.63
CA ILE A 93 0.89 -11.15 10.96
C ILE A 93 1.97 -10.09 11.24
N LYS A 94 3.06 -10.52 11.89
CA LYS A 94 4.17 -9.67 12.30
C LYS A 94 5.42 -9.94 11.49
N PHE A 95 6.13 -8.88 11.13
CA PHE A 95 7.45 -8.88 10.50
C PHE A 95 8.42 -8.09 11.39
N CYS A 96 9.59 -8.64 11.67
CA CYS A 96 10.50 -8.09 12.68
C CYS A 96 11.94 -7.97 12.19
N LYS A 97 12.66 -6.94 12.63
CA LYS A 97 14.09 -6.76 12.34
C LYS A 97 14.96 -7.77 13.07
N GLU A 98 14.51 -8.20 14.24
CA GLU A 98 15.23 -9.11 15.13
C GLU A 98 14.49 -10.45 15.24
N LYS A 99 15.18 -11.47 15.77
CA LYS A 99 14.56 -12.77 16.06
C LYS A 99 13.47 -12.62 17.11
N ASN A 100 12.27 -13.06 16.79
CA ASN A 100 11.14 -13.18 17.71
C ASN A 100 10.23 -14.31 17.22
N LYS A 101 9.86 -15.22 18.12
CA LYS A 101 9.03 -16.39 17.82
C LYS A 101 7.65 -16.03 17.29
N SER A 102 7.08 -14.87 17.64
CA SER A 102 5.77 -14.46 17.13
C SER A 102 5.81 -13.70 15.79
N CYS A 103 7.01 -13.48 15.22
CA CYS A 103 7.14 -12.87 13.91
C CYS A 103 7.30 -13.93 12.82
N LEU A 104 6.44 -13.88 11.80
CA LEU A 104 6.45 -14.82 10.68
C LEU A 104 7.70 -14.63 9.81
N ILE A 105 8.11 -13.38 9.63
CA ILE A 105 9.30 -12.96 8.90
C ILE A 105 10.19 -12.19 9.87
N ILE A 106 11.48 -12.50 9.86
CA ILE A 106 12.52 -11.87 10.68
C ILE A 106 13.61 -11.26 9.79
N ASN A 107 14.51 -10.46 10.38
CA ASN A 107 15.58 -9.75 9.67
C ASN A 107 15.08 -8.85 8.53
N ILE A 108 13.92 -8.21 8.70
CA ILE A 108 13.47 -7.19 7.75
C ILE A 108 14.36 -5.93 7.82
N ASP A 109 14.40 -5.18 6.73
CA ASP A 109 15.22 -3.97 6.60
C ASP A 109 14.61 -2.74 7.29
N LYS A 110 13.29 -2.70 7.50
CA LYS A 110 12.57 -1.54 8.06
C LYS A 110 11.50 -1.93 9.08
N GLY A 111 11.41 -1.20 10.18
CA GLY A 111 10.24 -1.17 11.06
C GLY A 111 9.18 -0.20 10.54
N SER A 112 7.99 -0.18 11.15
CA SER A 112 6.88 0.69 10.73
C SER A 112 7.26 2.18 10.72
N LYS A 113 8.14 2.61 11.63
CA LYS A 113 8.64 3.99 11.71
C LYS A 113 9.44 4.42 10.48
N GLU A 114 10.14 3.50 9.83
CA GLU A 114 11.08 3.78 8.74
C GLU A 114 10.46 3.64 7.34
N LEU A 115 9.16 3.31 7.26
CA LEU A 115 8.42 3.32 6.00
C LEU A 115 8.38 4.73 5.39
N ASN A 116 8.31 4.82 4.06
CA ASN A 116 8.23 6.09 3.35
C ASN A 116 7.08 6.98 3.88
N GLU A 117 7.36 8.26 4.14
CA GLU A 117 6.37 9.18 4.71
C GLU A 117 5.10 9.33 3.87
N ASN A 118 5.20 9.32 2.53
CA ASN A 118 4.01 9.42 1.68
C ASN A 118 3.13 8.16 1.80
N LEU A 119 3.75 6.98 1.93
CA LEU A 119 3.03 5.73 2.17
C LEU A 119 2.38 5.74 3.56
N LYS A 120 3.10 6.16 4.60
CA LYS A 120 2.53 6.31 5.96
C LYS A 120 1.36 7.30 5.98
N ASN A 121 1.47 8.41 5.29
CA ASN A 121 0.38 9.39 5.17
C ASN A 121 -0.83 8.80 4.44
N ALA A 122 -0.62 8.05 3.35
CA ALA A 122 -1.71 7.35 2.67
C ALA A 122 -2.41 6.32 3.58
N LEU A 123 -1.65 5.58 4.39
CA LEU A 123 -2.21 4.67 5.40
C LEU A 123 -3.02 5.41 6.46
N ARG A 124 -2.50 6.51 7.03
CA ARG A 124 -3.24 7.31 8.04
C ARG A 124 -4.53 7.93 7.48
N ASN A 125 -4.55 8.23 6.18
CA ASN A 125 -5.73 8.75 5.51
C ASN A 125 -6.74 7.65 5.08
N GLY A 126 -6.58 6.41 5.57
CA GLY A 126 -7.52 5.32 5.30
C GLY A 126 -7.35 4.67 3.92
N GLY A 127 -6.15 4.74 3.33
CA GLY A 127 -5.85 4.12 2.05
C GLY A 127 -6.11 2.61 2.05
N ILE A 128 -6.46 2.07 0.88
CA ILE A 128 -6.62 0.63 0.67
C ILE A 128 -5.23 0.01 0.60
N ILE A 129 -4.94 -0.92 1.51
CA ILE A 129 -3.64 -1.59 1.61
C ILE A 129 -3.73 -2.98 0.98
N GLU A 130 -2.74 -3.31 0.17
CA GLU A 130 -2.50 -4.64 -0.40
C GLU A 130 -1.08 -5.06 -0.01
N ILE A 131 -0.97 -6.16 0.71
CA ILE A 131 0.29 -6.77 1.13
C ILE A 131 0.49 -8.03 0.30
N ILE A 132 1.64 -8.11 -0.35
CA ILE A 132 2.04 -9.26 -1.16
C ILE A 132 3.24 -9.90 -0.48
N ILE A 133 3.11 -11.15 -0.06
CA ILE A 133 4.19 -11.94 0.52
C ILE A 133 4.61 -12.99 -0.51
N GLU A 134 5.89 -12.97 -0.90
CA GLU A 134 6.47 -13.89 -1.88
C GLU A 134 7.66 -14.65 -1.29
N VAL A 135 7.63 -15.98 -1.43
CA VAL A 135 8.72 -16.88 -1.02
C VAL A 135 8.87 -17.98 -2.07
N GLU A 136 10.03 -18.03 -2.72
CA GLU A 136 10.29 -18.91 -3.87
C GLU A 136 9.19 -18.80 -4.94
N ASN A 137 8.38 -19.84 -5.14
CA ASN A 137 7.29 -19.89 -6.11
C ASN A 137 5.89 -19.78 -5.46
N GLU A 138 5.79 -19.46 -4.17
CA GLU A 138 4.51 -19.19 -3.50
C GLU A 138 4.29 -17.69 -3.36
N LYS A 139 3.02 -17.30 -3.44
CA LYS A 139 2.57 -15.93 -3.26
C LYS A 139 1.27 -15.90 -2.47
N GLU A 140 1.19 -14.95 -1.56
CA GLU A 140 -0.01 -14.60 -0.82
C GLU A 140 -0.33 -13.12 -1.00
N VAL A 141 -1.61 -12.81 -1.15
CA VAL A 141 -2.12 -11.44 -1.23
C VAL A 141 -3.12 -11.22 -0.11
N ILE A 142 -2.90 -10.16 0.66
CA ILE A 142 -3.68 -9.77 1.82
C ILE A 142 -4.15 -8.34 1.59
N ASN A 143 -5.45 -8.10 1.70
CA ASN A 143 -6.05 -6.78 1.49
C ASN A 143 -6.65 -6.29 2.79
N GLY A 144 -6.50 -5.00 3.10
CA GLY A 144 -7.06 -4.37 4.28
C GLY A 144 -7.18 -2.86 4.12
N PHE A 145 -7.21 -2.15 5.25
CA PHE A 145 -7.34 -0.70 5.26
C PHE A 145 -6.31 -0.05 6.18
N GLY A 146 -5.86 1.14 5.76
CA GLY A 146 -5.24 2.09 6.66
C GLY A 146 -6.25 2.68 7.66
N SER A 147 -5.78 3.47 8.62
CA SER A 147 -6.64 4.14 9.60
C SER A 147 -5.94 5.37 10.19
N PRO A 148 -6.67 6.45 10.53
CA PRO A 148 -6.13 7.58 11.29
C PRO A 148 -5.54 7.19 12.65
N ALA A 149 -5.92 6.03 13.19
CA ALA A 149 -5.38 5.52 14.46
C ALA A 149 -3.96 4.93 14.33
N LEU A 150 -3.47 4.66 13.10
CA LEU A 150 -2.16 4.05 12.88
C LEU A 150 -1.02 5.01 13.26
N LYS A 151 -0.26 4.62 14.28
CA LYS A 151 0.88 5.40 14.78
C LYS A 151 2.11 5.21 13.90
N MET A 152 2.48 3.96 13.64
CA MET A 152 3.69 3.56 12.88
C MET A 152 4.96 4.18 13.48
N GLU A 153 5.19 3.93 14.77
CA GLU A 153 6.29 4.48 15.56
C GLU A 153 7.32 3.42 15.99
N ASN A 154 7.10 2.15 15.63
CA ASN A 154 7.98 1.05 15.99
C ASN A 154 9.18 0.93 15.03
N GLU A 155 10.39 0.91 15.58
CA GLU A 155 11.65 0.81 14.81
C GLU A 155 12.02 -0.62 14.39
N LYS A 156 11.35 -1.63 14.96
CA LYS A 156 11.74 -3.03 14.84
C LYS A 156 10.67 -3.93 14.24
N GLU A 157 9.42 -3.49 14.19
CA GLU A 157 8.27 -4.34 13.84
C GLU A 157 7.31 -3.65 12.88
N ILE A 158 6.71 -4.46 12.01
CA ILE A 158 5.55 -4.15 11.19
C ILE A 158 4.50 -5.22 11.44
N GLU A 159 3.26 -4.83 11.68
CA GLU A 159 2.14 -5.73 11.90
C GLU A 159 0.94 -5.37 11.02
N ILE A 160 0.28 -6.39 10.48
CA ILE A 160 -1.04 -6.26 9.83
C ILE A 160 -2.04 -7.13 10.57
N ARG A 161 -3.27 -6.64 10.66
CA ARG A 161 -4.30 -7.23 11.52
C ARG A 161 -5.62 -7.42 10.79
N LYS A 162 -6.25 -8.57 11.04
CA LYS A 162 -7.61 -8.90 10.60
C LYS A 162 -8.68 -8.19 11.42
N ASP A 163 -8.36 -7.85 12.67
CA ASP A 163 -9.19 -7.03 13.55
C ASP A 163 -8.82 -5.54 13.46
N ASP A 164 -9.40 -4.72 14.33
CA ASP A 164 -9.24 -3.26 14.41
C ASP A 164 -8.29 -2.80 15.52
N LYS A 165 -7.60 -3.73 16.20
CA LYS A 165 -6.64 -3.36 17.24
C LYS A 165 -5.45 -2.67 16.59
N VAL A 166 -4.88 -1.69 17.29
CA VAL A 166 -3.74 -0.91 16.81
C VAL A 166 -2.66 -0.84 17.88
N ASN A 167 -1.42 -1.06 17.47
CA ASN A 167 -0.20 -0.79 18.24
C ASN A 167 0.80 0.01 17.39
N ASP A 168 1.97 0.27 17.95
CA ASP A 168 2.98 1.14 17.31
C ASP A 168 3.59 0.52 16.03
N GLY A 169 3.48 -0.80 15.86
CA GLY A 169 3.91 -1.54 14.66
C GLY A 169 2.84 -1.70 13.58
N THR A 170 1.57 -1.41 13.89
CA THR A 170 0.45 -1.70 12.99
C THR A 170 0.46 -0.78 11.78
N ILE A 171 0.38 -1.35 10.57
CA ILE A 171 0.30 -0.61 9.29
C ILE A 171 -1.01 -0.82 8.54
N GLY A 172 -1.82 -1.82 8.94
CA GLY A 172 -3.08 -2.14 8.30
C GLY A 172 -3.99 -2.94 9.22
N ILE A 173 -5.29 -2.62 9.19
CA ILE A 173 -6.36 -3.25 9.99
C ILE A 173 -7.47 -3.75 9.09
N MET A 174 -8.41 -4.52 9.65
CA MET A 174 -9.53 -5.11 8.91
C MET A 174 -9.06 -5.88 7.66
N CYS A 175 -7.90 -6.52 7.75
CA CYS A 175 -7.35 -7.32 6.67
C CYS A 175 -8.23 -8.55 6.42
N ASN A 176 -8.33 -9.01 5.17
CA ASN A 176 -9.08 -10.22 4.84
C ASN A 176 -8.42 -11.51 5.38
N LYS A 177 -7.15 -11.44 5.82
CA LYS A 177 -6.36 -12.58 6.30
C LYS A 177 -5.53 -12.19 7.54
N GLY A 178 -5.53 -13.08 8.53
CA GLY A 178 -4.50 -13.19 9.57
C GLY A 178 -3.66 -14.46 9.36
N ILE A 179 -2.85 -14.84 10.34
CA ILE A 179 -2.00 -16.05 10.28
C ILE A 179 -2.80 -17.31 9.95
N LYS A 180 -3.98 -17.49 10.56
CA LYS A 180 -4.81 -18.69 10.33
C LYS A 180 -5.36 -18.81 8.92
N ASP A 181 -5.40 -17.71 8.17
CA ASP A 181 -5.98 -17.67 6.83
C ASP A 181 -4.91 -17.82 5.72
N LEU A 182 -3.62 -17.86 6.09
CA LEU A 182 -2.52 -18.04 5.14
C LEU A 182 -2.51 -19.46 4.58
N LYS A 183 -2.12 -19.61 3.31
CA LYS A 183 -1.93 -20.94 2.71
C LYS A 183 -0.87 -21.72 3.49
N GLY A 184 -1.19 -22.96 3.86
CA GLY A 184 -0.24 -23.85 4.55
C GLY A 184 1.05 -24.10 3.76
N SER A 185 0.99 -24.11 2.42
CA SER A 185 2.18 -24.23 1.55
C SER A 185 3.15 -23.05 1.72
N LEU A 186 2.61 -21.83 1.74
CA LEU A 186 3.37 -20.60 1.97
C LEU A 186 4.02 -20.62 3.37
N VAL A 187 3.22 -20.86 4.41
CA VAL A 187 3.72 -20.87 5.81
C VAL A 187 4.83 -21.92 5.98
N ARG A 188 4.68 -23.11 5.38
CA ARG A 188 5.72 -24.14 5.42
C ARG A 188 7.04 -23.65 4.81
N LYS A 189 7.01 -23.01 3.64
CA LYS A 189 8.22 -22.47 2.99
C LYS A 189 8.85 -21.32 3.77
N ILE A 190 8.04 -20.44 4.35
CA ILE A 190 8.54 -19.39 5.24
C ILE A 190 9.28 -20.04 6.43
N LYS A 191 8.72 -21.07 7.06
CA LYS A 191 9.35 -21.79 8.18
C LYS A 191 10.61 -22.59 7.80
N GLU A 192 10.97 -22.70 6.52
CA GLU A 192 12.26 -23.24 6.09
C GLU A 192 13.40 -22.21 6.19
N GLY A 193 13.09 -20.95 6.52
CA GLY A 193 14.08 -19.88 6.64
C GLY A 193 14.60 -19.37 5.32
N LYS A 194 13.74 -19.34 4.31
CA LYS A 194 14.02 -18.82 2.97
C LYS A 194 13.92 -17.30 2.95
N GLU A 195 14.51 -16.67 1.94
CA GLU A 195 14.33 -15.25 1.69
C GLU A 195 12.87 -14.96 1.33
N VAL A 196 12.31 -13.90 1.92
CA VAL A 196 10.93 -13.49 1.73
C VAL A 196 10.89 -12.03 1.31
N TYR A 197 10.11 -11.75 0.28
CA TYR A 197 9.84 -10.40 -0.21
C TYR A 197 8.43 -10.01 0.22
N VAL A 198 8.30 -8.81 0.81
CA VAL A 198 7.00 -8.25 1.16
C VAL A 198 6.84 -6.93 0.42
N GLU A 199 5.86 -6.85 -0.48
CA GLU A 199 5.47 -5.60 -1.12
C GLU A 199 4.23 -5.04 -0.41
N ILE A 200 4.30 -3.78 0.00
CA ILE A 200 3.20 -3.01 0.59
C ILE A 200 2.75 -2.01 -0.46
N VAL A 201 1.50 -2.12 -0.90
CA VAL A 201 0.90 -1.20 -1.87
C VAL A 201 -0.27 -0.49 -1.22
N VAL A 202 -0.29 0.84 -1.29
CA VAL A 202 -1.36 1.66 -0.71
C VAL A 202 -1.97 2.55 -1.79
N ARG A 203 -3.29 2.50 -1.92
CA ARG A 203 -4.07 3.27 -2.90
C ARG A 203 -5.04 4.18 -2.17
N ILE A 204 -4.98 5.49 -2.44
CA ILE A 204 -5.90 6.49 -1.87
C ILE A 204 -6.52 7.36 -2.96
#